data_AF-A0A9C9DEG7-F1
#
_entry.id   AF-A0A9C9DEG7-F1
#
_cell.length_a   1.000
_cell.length_b   1.000
_cell.length_c   1.000
_cell.angle_alpha   90.00
_cell.angle_beta   90.00
_cell.angle_gamma   90.00
#
_symmetry.space_group_name_H-M   'P 1'
#
loop_
_entity.id
_entity.type
_entity.pdbx_description
1 polymer ?
#
loop_
_entity_poly.entity_id
_entity_poly.type
_entity_poly.pdbx_seq_one_letter_code
_entity_poly.pdbx_strand_id
1 'polypeptide(L)'
;MEATYDDKQERSLAFLFLIIAFVALSIGGLIGLFQALEHAQIDFYPLLLIGSYYQGLTLHGVLNALTWTTFFISGFLMITT
;
A
#
# COMPACT_ATOMS: atom_id res chain seq x y z
N MET A 1 11.64 35.86 8.54
CA MET A 1 11.23 35.05 9.70
C MET A 1 11.71 33.65 9.38
N GLU A 2 12.79 33.20 10.01
CA GLU A 2 13.38 31.88 9.77
C GLU A 2 12.46 30.86 10.45
N ALA A 3 11.78 30.03 9.66
CA ALA A 3 10.99 28.95 10.21
C ALA A 3 11.98 27.96 10.86
N THR A 4 11.89 27.82 12.18
CA THR A 4 12.70 26.83 12.91
C THR A 4 12.30 25.43 12.43
N TYR A 5 13.27 24.71 11.87
CA TYR A 5 13.11 23.32 11.44
C TYR A 5 12.65 22.42 12.60
N ASP A 6 11.54 21.70 12.43
CA ASP A 6 10.98 20.80 13.45
C ASP A 6 11.17 19.33 13.06
N ASP A 7 12.31 18.78 13.47
CA ASP A 7 12.70 17.36 13.28
C ASP A 7 11.62 16.38 13.76
N LYS A 8 10.92 16.67 14.86
CA LYS A 8 9.92 15.75 15.40
C LYS A 8 8.70 15.64 14.50
N GLN A 9 8.29 16.75 13.91
CA GLN A 9 7.18 16.76 12.96
C GLN A 9 7.54 16.00 11.69
N GLU A 10 8.74 16.19 11.14
CA GLU A 10 9.17 15.46 9.94
C GLU A 10 9.26 13.96 10.18
N ARG A 11 9.83 13.54 11.32
CA ARG A 11 9.87 12.12 11.70
C ARG A 11 8.49 11.51 11.89
N SER A 12 7.56 12.26 12.49
CA SER A 12 6.17 11.82 12.63
C SER A 12 5.49 11.67 11.26
N LEU A 13 5.71 12.60 10.34
CA LEU A 13 5.17 12.55 8.99
C LEU A 13 5.75 11.38 8.20
N ALA A 14 7.06 11.15 8.29
CA ALA A 14 7.73 10.01 7.67
C ALA A 14 7.13 8.68 8.17
N PHE A 15 6.86 8.58 9.47
CA PHE A 15 6.22 7.39 10.05
C PHE A 15 4.79 7.18 9.53
N LEU A 16 4.01 8.26 9.36
CA LEU A 16 2.68 8.18 8.75
C LEU A 16 2.74 7.70 7.30
N PHE A 17 3.69 8.20 6.50
CA PHE A 17 3.92 7.71 5.15
C PHE A 17 4.19 6.20 5.13
N LEU A 18 5.07 5.72 6.00
CA LEU A 18 5.38 4.30 6.10
C LEU A 18 4.18 3.45 6.56
N ILE A 19 3.38 3.92 7.52
CA ILE A 19 2.14 3.24 7.92
C ILE A 19 1.22 3.06 6.71
N ILE A 20 0.94 4.13 5.96
CA ILE A 20 0.06 4.07 4.79
C ILE A 20 0.63 3.10 3.75
N ALA A 21 1.94 3.14 3.53
CA ALA A 21 2.62 2.26 2.59
C ALA A 21 2.45 0.78 2.96
N PHE A 22 2.71 0.40 4.21
CA PHE A 22 2.60 -0.99 4.65
C PHE A 22 1.15 -1.48 4.73
N VAL A 23 0.20 -0.61 5.06
CA VAL A 23 -1.23 -0.95 4.98
C VAL A 23 -1.64 -1.21 3.54
N ALA A 24 -1.24 -0.35 2.59
CA ALA A 24 -1.52 -0.54 1.17
C ALA A 24 -0.89 -1.84 0.64
N LEU A 25 0.38 -2.10 0.98
CA LEU A 25 1.09 -3.33 0.61
C LEU A 25 0.37 -4.58 1.13
N SER A 26 -0.09 -4.54 2.38
CA SER A 26 -0.74 -5.70 3.01
C SER A 26 -2.07 -6.02 2.36
N ILE A 27 -2.90 -5.00 2.11
CA ILE A 27 -4.22 -5.17 1.47
C ILE A 27 -4.04 -5.60 0.02
N GLY A 28 -3.24 -4.87 -0.77
CA GLY A 28 -2.98 -5.23 -2.16
C GLY A 28 -2.31 -6.59 -2.30
N GLY A 29 -1.35 -6.91 -1.43
CA GLY A 29 -0.68 -8.22 -1.37
C GLY A 29 -1.63 -9.38 -1.08
N LEU A 30 -2.56 -9.21 -0.12
CA LEU A 30 -3.58 -10.23 0.17
C LEU A 30 -4.50 -10.49 -1.04
N ILE A 31 -4.86 -9.44 -1.78
CA ILE A 31 -5.63 -9.59 -3.02
C ILE A 31 -4.81 -10.35 -4.07
N GLY A 32 -3.51 -10.07 -4.19
CA GLY A 32 -2.61 -10.80 -5.07
C GLY A 32 -2.50 -12.29 -4.74
N LEU A 33 -2.57 -12.65 -3.45
CA LEU A 33 -2.66 -14.05 -3.04
C LEU A 33 -3.95 -14.71 -3.56
N PHE A 34 -5.09 -14.03 -3.48
CA PHE A 34 -6.35 -14.55 -4.03
C PHE A 34 -6.32 -14.67 -5.56
N GLN A 35 -5.62 -13.77 -6.26
CA GLN A 35 -5.40 -13.91 -7.70
C GLN A 35 -4.57 -15.16 -8.04
N ALA A 36 -3.51 -15.43 -7.27
CA ALA A 36 -2.71 -16.63 -7.45
C ALA A 36 -3.54 -17.91 -7.22
N LEU A 37 -4.45 -17.90 -6.24
CA LEU A 37 -5.37 -19.01 -5.97
C LEU A 37 -6.39 -19.19 -7.10
N GLU A 38 -6.98 -18.10 -7.63
CA GLU A 38 -7.88 -18.14 -8.79
C GLU A 38 -7.18 -18.77 -10.00
N HIS A 39 -5.94 -18.34 -10.30
CA HIS A 39 -5.13 -18.92 -11.37
C HIS A 39 -4.80 -20.40 -11.14
N ALA A 40 -4.76 -20.85 -9.88
CA ALA A 40 -4.64 -22.25 -9.49
C ALA A 40 -5.97 -23.03 -9.48
N GLN A 41 -7.05 -22.45 -10.03
CA GLN A 41 -8.41 -23.03 -10.07
C GLN A 41 -9.09 -23.14 -8.70
N ILE A 42 -8.68 -22.31 -7.73
CA ILE A 42 -9.28 -22.22 -6.40
C ILE A 42 -9.94 -20.83 -6.26
N ASP A 43 -11.22 -20.73 -6.59
CA ASP A 43 -11.92 -19.45 -6.66
C ASP A 43 -12.52 -19.03 -5.30
N PHE A 44 -11.97 -17.95 -4.74
CA PHE A 44 -12.47 -17.30 -3.53
C PHE A 44 -13.25 -16.01 -3.81
N TYR A 45 -13.28 -15.49 -5.04
CA TYR A 45 -13.97 -14.24 -5.36
C TYR A 45 -15.46 -14.22 -4.97
N PRO A 46 -16.24 -15.32 -5.09
CA PRO A 46 -17.63 -15.35 -4.60
C PRO A 46 -17.79 -15.08 -3.10
N LEU A 47 -16.74 -15.31 -2.30
CA LEU A 47 -16.73 -15.13 -0.85
C LEU A 47 -16.18 -13.78 -0.41
N LEU A 48 -15.53 -13.05 -1.31
CA LEU A 48 -14.89 -11.77 -1.01
C LEU A 48 -15.86 -10.60 -1.21
N LEU A 49 -15.86 -9.64 -0.29
CA LEU A 49 -16.60 -8.37 -0.43
C LEU A 49 -16.07 -7.47 -1.56
N ILE A 50 -15.02 -7.91 -2.24
CA ILE A 50 -14.24 -7.16 -3.23
C ILE A 50 -14.92 -7.19 -4.61
N GLY A 51 -15.96 -8.01 -4.79
CA GLY A 51 -16.72 -8.11 -6.03
C GLY A 51 -16.05 -9.04 -7.04
N SER A 52 -15.75 -8.54 -8.24
CA SER A 52 -15.23 -9.35 -9.35
C SER A 52 -13.71 -9.48 -9.36
N TYR A 53 -13.19 -10.45 -10.13
CA TYR A 53 -11.75 -10.61 -10.40
C TYR A 53 -11.07 -9.30 -10.81
N TYR A 54 -11.69 -8.59 -11.76
CA TYR A 54 -11.12 -7.35 -12.31
C TYR A 54 -11.13 -6.20 -11.30
N GLN A 55 -12.15 -6.12 -10.44
CA GLN A 55 -12.15 -5.14 -9.36
C GLN A 55 -11.02 -5.44 -8.36
N GLY A 56 -10.81 -6.71 -8.02
CA GLY A 56 -9.65 -7.14 -7.24
C GLY A 56 -8.32 -6.80 -7.93
N LEU A 57 -8.21 -7.03 -9.25
CA LEU A 57 -7.02 -6.71 -10.03
C LEU A 57 -6.71 -5.21 -10.03
N THR A 58 -7.74 -4.36 -10.16
CA THR A 58 -7.57 -2.92 -10.02
C THR A 58 -7.06 -2.55 -8.64
N LEU A 59 -7.65 -3.10 -7.57
CA LEU A 59 -7.22 -2.82 -6.19
C LEU A 59 -5.80 -3.31 -5.93
N HIS A 60 -5.44 -4.52 -6.33
CA HIS A 60 -4.08 -5.07 -6.21
C HIS A 60 -3.07 -4.15 -6.90
N GLY A 61 -3.32 -3.82 -8.17
CA GLY A 61 -2.41 -3.01 -8.97
C GLY A 61 -2.25 -1.59 -8.41
N VAL A 62 -3.35 -0.90 -8.09
CA VAL A 62 -3.31 0.47 -7.57
C VAL A 62 -2.64 0.50 -6.20
N LEU A 63 -3.04 -0.37 -5.27
CA LEU A 63 -2.50 -0.35 -3.91
C LEU A 63 -1.02 -0.71 -3.88
N ASN A 64 -0.56 -1.71 -4.64
CA ASN A 64 0.84 -2.13 -4.61
C ASN A 64 1.72 -1.34 -5.58
N ALA A 65 1.33 -1.17 -6.84
CA ALA A 65 2.21 -0.54 -7.83
C ALA A 65 2.26 0.99 -7.73
N LEU A 66 1.21 1.62 -7.20
CA LEU A 66 1.12 3.09 -7.08
C LEU A 66 1.14 3.57 -5.62
N THR A 67 0.19 3.14 -4.79
CA THR A 67 0.04 3.69 -3.43
C THR A 67 1.20 3.27 -2.52
N TRP A 68 1.49 1.97 -2.42
CA TRP A 68 2.60 1.48 -1.59
C TRP A 68 3.93 2.09 -2.02
N THR A 69 4.28 2.01 -3.30
CA THR A 69 5.56 2.54 -3.82
C THR A 69 5.70 4.03 -3.57
N THR A 70 4.67 4.84 -3.85
CA THR A 70 4.71 6.30 -3.63
C THR A 70 4.95 6.64 -2.16
N PHE A 71 4.11 6.12 -1.26
CA PHE A 71 4.19 6.45 0.16
C PHE A 71 5.45 5.86 0.81
N PHE A 72 5.89 4.67 0.39
CA PHE A 72 7.12 4.07 0.88
C PHE A 72 8.33 4.91 0.48
N ILE A 73 8.46 5.30 -0.79
CA ILE A 73 9.59 6.09 -1.27
C ILE A 73 9.62 7.45 -0.55
N SER A 74 8.49 8.14 -0.44
CA SER A 74 8.42 9.42 0.28
C SER A 74 8.82 9.29 1.76
N GLY A 75 8.23 8.34 2.49
CA GLY A 75 8.52 8.15 3.90
C GLY A 75 9.94 7.63 4.17
N PHE A 76 10.43 6.73 3.32
CA PHE A 76 11.78 6.17 3.45
C PHE A 76 12.84 7.22 3.19
N LEU A 77 12.72 8.01 2.10
CA LEU A 77 13.68 9.07 1.79
C LEU A 77 13.77 10.09 2.92
N MET A 78 12.65 10.53 3.48
CA MET A 78 12.61 11.45 4.64
C MET A 78 13.39 10.96 5.88
N ILE A 79 13.60 9.65 6.02
CA ILE A 79 14.35 9.08 7.17
C ILE A 79 15.82 8.90 6.82
N THR A 80 16.14 8.70 5.54
CA THR A 80 17.48 8.33 5.07
C THR A 80 18.33 9.49 4.54
N THR A 81 17.71 10.60 4.17
CA THR A 81 18.38 11.79 3.61
C THR A 81 18.19 12.98 4.52
#